data_AF-A0A417QX88-F1
#
_entry.id   AF-A0A417QX88-F1
#
_cell.length_a   1.000
_cell.length_b   1.000
_cell.length_c   1.000
_cell.angle_alpha   90.00
_cell.angle_beta   90.00
_cell.angle_gamma   90.00
#
_symmetry.space_group_name_H-M   'P 1'
#
loop_
_entity.id
_entity.type
_entity.pdbx_description
1 polymer ?
#
loop_
_entity_poly.entity_id
_entity_poly.type
_entity_poly.pdbx_seq_one_letter_code
_entity_poly.pdbx_strand_id
1 'polypeptide(L)'
;MDHSYRYIASLTREPFLFYEMRSIAKLMAEGNSDDAIVKEIVEQNLFQYPTEKSITRIAKACIKRLHALEDDSLVSAIASQPTDVAKQICLYALMKQSRLAWEFMVTVIGEKYRLRDTSFGKIDLNTFFMRLQEQNDTVASWIDTTITKLKQIIARVMESNITETYDLDDDTYAEEEGKVYDVADDSEWKAVGEKIRINIR
;
A
#
# COMPACT_ATOMS: atom_id res chain seq x y z
N MET A 1 -4.43 18.71 -0.27
CA MET A 1 -3.07 18.42 0.23
C MET A 1 -2.17 19.57 -0.21
N ASP A 2 -1.28 20.07 0.65
CA ASP A 2 -0.31 21.08 0.23
C ASP A 2 0.73 20.45 -0.71
N HIS A 3 1.05 21.14 -1.81
CA HIS A 3 2.03 20.66 -2.80
C HIS A 3 3.49 20.95 -2.37
N SER A 4 3.70 21.61 -1.23
CA SER A 4 5.02 21.88 -0.64
C SER A 4 5.72 20.64 -0.03
N TYR A 5 4.99 19.55 0.23
CA TYR A 5 5.55 18.35 0.84
C TYR A 5 6.64 17.73 -0.04
N ARG A 6 7.83 17.48 0.53
CA ARG A 6 8.96 16.86 -0.18
C ARG A 6 8.74 15.36 -0.37
N TYR A 7 9.20 14.83 -1.51
CA TYR A 7 9.31 13.38 -1.69
C TYR A 7 10.35 12.82 -0.73
N ILE A 8 9.96 11.79 0.03
CA ILE A 8 10.82 11.08 0.96
C ILE A 8 10.60 9.58 0.83
N ALA A 9 11.69 8.81 0.88
CA ALA A 9 11.64 7.35 0.79
C ALA A 9 11.27 6.66 2.14
N SER A 10 10.51 7.34 3.03
CA SER A 10 10.17 6.85 4.37
C SER A 10 9.46 5.50 4.37
N LEU A 11 8.64 5.25 3.33
CA LEU A 11 7.96 3.96 3.09
C LEU A 11 8.91 2.76 3.17
N THR A 12 10.18 2.90 2.77
CA THR A 12 11.19 1.82 2.87
C THR A 12 11.43 1.31 4.29
N ARG A 13 11.16 2.14 5.30
CA ARG A 13 11.31 1.85 6.75
C ARG A 13 9.97 1.76 7.48
N GLU A 14 8.95 2.41 6.94
CA GLU A 14 7.61 2.59 7.51
C GLU A 14 6.56 2.27 6.42
N PRO A 15 6.42 0.98 6.02
CA PRO A 15 5.52 0.55 4.96
C PRO A 15 4.05 0.62 5.41
N PHE A 16 3.18 -0.18 4.81
CA PHE A 16 1.73 -0.12 5.07
C PHE A 16 1.34 -0.31 6.55
N LEU A 17 2.00 -1.25 7.25
CA LEU A 17 1.88 -1.45 8.70
C LEU A 17 0.42 -1.60 9.19
N PHE A 18 -0.44 -2.26 8.42
CA PHE A 18 -1.88 -2.33 8.69
C PHE A 18 -2.21 -2.93 10.07
N TYR A 19 -1.53 -4.02 10.45
CA TYR A 19 -1.78 -4.68 11.73
C TYR A 19 -1.31 -3.82 12.90
N GLU A 20 -0.13 -3.20 12.79
CA GLU A 20 0.40 -2.28 13.79
C GLU A 20 -0.47 -1.02 13.96
N MET A 21 -0.92 -0.43 12.84
CA MET A 21 -1.90 0.65 12.80
C MET A 21 -3.20 0.27 13.50
N ARG A 22 -3.73 -0.94 13.23
CA ARG A 22 -4.98 -1.41 13.82
C ARG A 22 -4.87 -1.71 15.31
N SER A 23 -3.74 -2.26 15.77
CA SER A 23 -3.49 -2.47 17.20
C SER A 23 -3.41 -1.13 17.95
N ILE A 24 -2.72 -0.13 17.39
CA ILE A 24 -2.68 1.22 17.98
C ILE A 24 -4.07 1.87 18.00
N ALA A 25 -4.81 1.80 16.89
CA ALA A 25 -6.14 2.41 16.80
C ALA A 25 -7.11 1.87 17.86
N LYS A 26 -7.00 0.59 18.26
CA LYS A 26 -7.75 0.01 19.39
C LYS A 26 -7.36 0.67 20.71
N LEU A 27 -6.07 0.74 21.02
CA LEU A 27 -5.58 1.35 22.26
C LEU A 27 -5.90 2.86 22.33
N MET A 28 -5.93 3.56 21.20
CA MET A 28 -6.41 4.95 21.11
C MET A 28 -7.91 5.06 21.39
N ALA A 29 -8.73 4.15 20.86
CA ALA A 29 -10.18 4.11 21.10
C ALA A 29 -10.55 3.79 22.57
N GLU A 30 -9.64 3.18 23.32
CA GLU A 30 -9.74 2.97 24.77
C GLU A 30 -9.41 4.23 25.60
N GLY A 31 -8.93 5.30 24.97
CA GLY A 31 -8.59 6.58 25.62
C GLY A 31 -7.18 6.64 26.21
N ASN A 32 -6.30 5.70 25.87
CA ASN A 32 -4.90 5.73 26.29
C ASN A 32 -4.13 6.89 25.60
N SER A 33 -3.15 7.47 26.29
CA SER A 33 -2.27 8.49 25.70
C SER A 33 -1.19 7.87 24.80
N ASP A 34 -0.72 8.60 23.79
CA ASP A 34 0.32 8.15 22.86
C ASP A 34 1.55 7.52 23.56
N ASP A 35 2.02 8.12 24.66
CA ASP A 35 3.15 7.59 25.43
C ASP A 35 2.81 6.29 26.18
N ALA A 36 1.59 6.16 26.71
CA ALA A 36 1.13 4.92 27.33
C ALA A 36 0.99 3.79 26.29
N ILE A 37 0.46 4.11 25.12
CA ILE A 37 0.33 3.20 23.98
C ILE A 37 1.70 2.71 23.50
N VAL A 38 2.66 3.62 23.31
CA VAL A 38 4.04 3.24 22.92
C VAL A 38 4.68 2.36 23.99
N LYS A 39 4.49 2.69 25.27
CA LYS A 39 5.02 1.91 26.39
C LYS A 39 4.46 0.48 26.38
N GLU A 40 3.14 0.33 26.31
CA GLU A 40 2.47 -0.97 26.31
C GLU A 40 2.91 -1.86 25.14
N ILE A 41 2.94 -1.30 23.93
CA ILE A 41 3.35 -2.00 22.71
C ILE A 41 4.80 -2.51 22.80
N VAL A 42 5.69 -1.75 23.46
CA VAL A 42 7.08 -2.14 23.70
C VAL A 42 7.18 -3.20 24.79
N GLU A 43 6.58 -2.97 25.96
CA GLU A 43 6.66 -3.89 27.12
C GLU A 43 6.05 -5.27 26.84
N GLN A 44 4.94 -5.34 26.09
CA GLN A 44 4.31 -6.60 25.69
C GLN A 44 4.81 -7.15 24.34
N ASN A 45 5.70 -6.42 23.64
CA ASN A 45 6.12 -6.69 22.26
C ASN A 45 4.92 -7.04 21.33
N LEU A 46 3.88 -6.22 21.33
CA LEU A 46 2.62 -6.51 20.60
C LEU A 46 2.81 -6.66 19.08
N PHE A 47 3.93 -6.15 18.55
CA PHE A 47 4.28 -6.25 17.13
C PHE A 47 5.21 -7.41 16.79
N GLN A 48 5.74 -8.14 17.79
CA GLN A 48 6.65 -9.29 17.61
C GLN A 48 7.94 -8.97 16.82
N TYR A 49 8.49 -7.75 16.97
CA TYR A 49 9.78 -7.37 16.36
C TYR A 49 10.95 -7.71 17.30
N PRO A 50 12.17 -7.95 16.76
CA PRO A 50 13.31 -8.42 17.55
C PRO A 50 13.97 -7.36 18.46
N THR A 51 13.59 -6.08 18.36
CA THR A 51 14.22 -4.99 19.14
C THR A 51 13.22 -3.90 19.53
N GLU A 52 13.24 -3.49 20.80
CA GLU A 52 12.44 -2.37 21.35
C GLU A 52 12.58 -1.08 20.53
N LYS A 53 13.80 -0.79 20.04
CA LYS A 53 14.06 0.36 19.16
C LYS A 53 13.27 0.30 17.85
N SER A 54 13.06 -0.89 17.29
CA SER A 54 12.25 -1.07 16.09
C SER A 54 10.76 -0.93 16.41
N ILE A 55 10.31 -1.57 17.50
CA ILE A 55 8.93 -1.49 18.00
C ILE A 55 8.54 -0.02 18.26
N THR A 56 9.35 0.71 19.04
CA THR A 56 9.15 2.12 19.38
C THR A 56 9.06 3.01 18.13
N ARG A 57 9.94 2.78 17.14
CA ARG A 57 9.94 3.54 15.89
C ARG A 57 8.68 3.29 15.06
N ILE A 58 8.27 2.03 14.94
CA ILE A 58 7.06 1.64 14.21
C ILE A 58 5.82 2.20 14.92
N ALA A 59 5.75 2.10 16.25
CA ALA A 59 4.63 2.62 17.02
C ALA A 59 4.46 4.13 16.82
N LYS A 60 5.55 4.91 16.95
CA LYS A 60 5.54 6.37 16.71
C LYS A 60 5.22 6.74 15.26
N ALA A 61 5.65 5.94 14.28
CA ALA A 61 5.31 6.15 12.88
C ALA A 61 3.81 5.92 12.59
N CYS A 62 3.22 4.88 13.20
CA CYS A 62 1.80 4.56 13.10
C CYS A 62 0.93 5.59 13.84
N ILE A 63 1.27 5.98 15.07
CA ILE A 63 0.58 7.06 15.81
C ILE A 63 0.57 8.35 14.98
N LYS A 64 1.73 8.77 14.44
CA LYS A 64 1.83 9.93 13.56
C LYS A 64 0.95 9.80 12.30
N ARG A 65 0.76 8.59 11.77
CA ARG A 65 -0.08 8.33 10.59
C ARG A 65 -1.57 8.35 10.92
N LEU A 66 -1.96 7.85 12.09
CA LEU A 66 -3.33 7.92 12.60
C LEU A 66 -3.74 9.37 12.88
N HIS A 67 -2.92 10.13 13.60
CA HIS A 67 -3.18 11.56 13.85
C HIS A 67 -3.30 12.39 12.55
N ALA A 68 -2.62 11.99 11.46
CA ALA A 68 -2.74 12.66 10.16
C ALA A 68 -4.08 12.44 9.44
N LEU A 69 -4.96 11.58 9.97
CA LEU A 69 -6.36 11.51 9.55
C LEU A 69 -7.13 12.77 9.96
N GLU A 70 -6.79 13.34 11.14
CA GLU A 70 -7.46 14.50 11.76
C GLU A 70 -8.95 14.24 12.06
N ASP A 71 -9.32 12.98 12.27
CA ASP A 71 -10.69 12.51 12.47
C ASP A 71 -10.71 11.23 13.34
N ASP A 72 -11.17 11.37 14.59
CA ASP A 72 -11.25 10.25 15.55
C ASP A 72 -12.25 9.16 15.12
N SER A 73 -13.25 9.49 14.29
CA SER A 73 -14.19 8.50 13.76
C SER A 73 -13.52 7.57 12.76
N LEU A 74 -12.55 8.07 11.97
CA LEU A 74 -11.73 7.25 11.08
C LEU A 74 -10.74 6.36 11.86
N VAL A 75 -10.17 6.87 12.96
CA VAL A 75 -9.32 6.06 13.86
C VAL A 75 -10.13 4.94 14.51
N SER A 76 -11.31 5.25 15.06
CA SER A 76 -12.24 4.27 15.62
C SER A 76 -12.71 3.24 14.59
N ALA A 77 -12.94 3.67 13.34
CA ALA A 77 -13.29 2.78 12.24
C ALA A 77 -12.15 1.81 11.88
N ILE A 78 -10.87 2.23 11.91
CA ILE A 78 -9.73 1.29 11.72
C ILE A 78 -9.75 0.19 12.80
N ALA A 79 -10.03 0.55 14.05
CA ALA A 79 -10.09 -0.40 15.15
C ALA A 79 -11.22 -1.44 14.97
N SER A 80 -12.43 -0.95 14.68
CA SER A 80 -13.69 -1.71 14.79
C SER A 80 -14.21 -2.34 13.50
N GLN A 81 -14.02 -1.72 12.33
CA GLN A 81 -14.68 -2.13 11.08
C GLN A 81 -14.10 -3.43 10.47
N PRO A 82 -14.81 -4.05 9.51
CA PRO A 82 -14.26 -5.17 8.73
C PRO A 82 -12.90 -4.83 8.10
N THR A 83 -12.05 -5.85 7.95
CA THR A 83 -10.66 -5.70 7.52
C THR A 83 -10.49 -4.87 6.26
N ASP A 84 -11.34 -5.04 5.25
CA ASP A 84 -11.21 -4.33 3.98
C ASP A 84 -11.57 -2.84 4.09
N VAL A 85 -12.56 -2.50 4.93
CA VAL A 85 -12.89 -1.11 5.26
C VAL A 85 -11.74 -0.46 6.04
N ALA A 86 -11.25 -1.13 7.07
CA ALA A 86 -10.12 -0.62 7.87
C ALA A 86 -8.84 -0.45 7.04
N LYS A 87 -8.57 -1.36 6.09
CA LYS A 87 -7.48 -1.28 5.11
C LYS A 87 -7.59 -0.02 4.26
N GLN A 88 -8.75 0.26 3.67
CA GLN A 88 -8.98 1.46 2.85
C GLN A 88 -8.75 2.76 3.65
N ILE A 89 -9.17 2.82 4.92
CA ILE A 89 -8.90 3.98 5.79
C ILE A 89 -7.39 4.08 6.11
N CYS A 90 -6.70 2.96 6.36
CA CYS A 90 -5.25 2.93 6.51
C CYS A 90 -4.49 3.35 5.22
N LEU A 91 -5.03 3.05 4.04
CA LEU A 91 -4.48 3.52 2.75
C LEU A 91 -4.65 5.03 2.61
N TYR A 92 -5.83 5.57 2.96
CA TYR A 92 -6.05 7.01 3.03
C TYR A 92 -5.10 7.70 4.02
N ALA A 93 -4.87 7.09 5.20
CA ALA A 93 -3.87 7.56 6.17
C ALA A 93 -2.44 7.55 5.60
N LEU A 94 -2.08 6.52 4.81
CA LEU A 94 -0.79 6.45 4.11
C LEU A 94 -0.66 7.56 3.06
N MET A 95 -1.72 7.84 2.30
CA MET A 95 -1.79 8.94 1.33
C MET A 95 -1.66 10.30 2.04
N LYS A 96 -2.38 10.54 3.14
CA LYS A 96 -2.25 11.74 3.99
C LYS A 96 -0.81 11.96 4.48
N GLN A 97 -0.06 10.90 4.77
CA GLN A 97 1.31 10.98 5.28
C GLN A 97 2.40 11.05 4.17
N SER A 98 2.15 10.48 2.99
CA SER A 98 3.17 10.27 1.96
C SER A 98 2.73 10.81 0.60
N ARG A 99 3.36 11.93 0.17
CA ARG A 99 3.18 12.49 -1.18
C ARG A 99 3.38 11.45 -2.28
N LEU A 100 4.38 10.57 -2.14
CA LEU A 100 4.66 9.52 -3.12
C LEU A 100 3.48 8.53 -3.26
N ALA A 101 2.86 8.14 -2.15
CA ALA A 101 1.69 7.26 -2.16
C ALA A 101 0.44 7.99 -2.68
N TRP A 102 0.20 9.22 -2.24
CA TRP A 102 -0.89 10.06 -2.72
C TRP A 102 -0.82 10.29 -4.24
N GLU A 103 0.34 10.68 -4.75
CA GLU A 103 0.53 10.99 -6.17
C GLU A 103 0.41 9.75 -7.05
N PHE A 104 0.94 8.61 -6.61
CA PHE A 104 0.73 7.33 -7.30
C PHE A 104 -0.78 6.98 -7.36
N MET A 105 -1.48 7.09 -6.23
CA MET A 105 -2.91 6.82 -6.14
C MET A 105 -3.76 7.76 -7.00
N VAL A 106 -3.40 9.05 -7.11
CA VAL A 106 -4.14 10.02 -7.93
C VAL A 106 -3.81 9.89 -9.42
N THR A 107 -2.52 9.80 -9.78
CA THR A 107 -2.06 9.93 -11.18
C THR A 107 -2.05 8.61 -11.94
N VAL A 108 -1.83 7.48 -11.27
CA VAL A 108 -1.79 6.15 -11.90
C VAL A 108 -3.11 5.45 -11.67
N ILE A 109 -3.50 5.28 -10.40
CA ILE A 109 -4.68 4.50 -10.05
C ILE A 109 -5.97 5.27 -10.38
N GLY A 110 -6.05 6.56 -10.05
CA GLY A 110 -7.18 7.43 -10.43
C GLY A 110 -7.40 7.51 -11.95
N GLU A 111 -6.33 7.53 -12.74
CA GLU A 111 -6.43 7.51 -14.20
C GLU A 111 -6.93 6.16 -14.73
N LYS A 112 -6.47 5.04 -14.16
CA LYS A 112 -7.01 3.71 -14.46
C LYS A 112 -8.50 3.59 -14.14
N TYR A 113 -8.94 4.08 -12.97
CA TYR A 113 -10.37 4.19 -12.64
C TYR A 113 -11.13 5.03 -13.68
N ARG A 114 -10.60 6.19 -14.09
CA ARG A 114 -11.21 7.07 -15.10
C ARG A 114 -11.37 6.38 -16.46
N LEU A 115 -10.38 5.58 -16.86
CA LEU A 115 -10.35 4.83 -18.12
C LEU A 115 -11.03 3.46 -18.05
N ARG A 116 -11.45 3.01 -16.85
CA ARG A 116 -11.92 1.64 -16.57
C ARG A 116 -10.88 0.56 -16.88
N ASP A 117 -9.61 0.91 -16.83
CA ASP A 117 -8.50 -0.03 -16.94
C ASP A 117 -8.37 -0.82 -15.62
N THR A 118 -8.79 -2.08 -15.64
CA THR A 118 -8.72 -2.97 -14.47
C THR A 118 -7.34 -3.61 -14.27
N SER A 119 -6.37 -3.36 -15.15
CA SER A 119 -5.03 -3.94 -15.05
C SER A 119 -4.13 -3.20 -14.06
N PHE A 120 -3.32 -3.94 -13.31
CA PHE A 120 -2.21 -3.37 -12.56
C PHE A 120 -0.96 -4.26 -12.71
N GLY A 121 0.21 -3.67 -12.93
CA GLY A 121 1.44 -4.43 -13.04
C GLY A 121 2.73 -3.62 -12.95
N LYS A 122 3.85 -4.31 -13.21
CA LYS A 122 5.21 -3.73 -13.13
C LYS A 122 5.41 -2.51 -14.05
N ILE A 123 4.69 -2.46 -15.17
CA ILE A 123 4.78 -1.35 -16.13
C ILE A 123 4.30 -0.03 -15.50
N ASP A 124 3.19 -0.04 -14.75
CA ASP A 124 2.63 1.15 -14.11
C ASP A 124 3.61 1.76 -13.10
N LEU A 125 4.22 0.90 -12.28
CA LEU A 125 5.26 1.27 -11.33
C LEU A 125 6.53 1.79 -12.03
N ASN A 126 6.92 1.20 -13.16
CA ASN A 126 8.09 1.64 -13.91
C ASN A 126 7.87 3.01 -14.56
N THR A 127 6.74 3.20 -15.25
CA THR A 127 6.37 4.46 -15.91
C THR A 127 6.17 5.59 -14.89
N PHE A 128 5.56 5.30 -13.73
CA PHE A 128 5.43 6.27 -12.64
C PHE A 128 6.78 6.78 -12.15
N PHE A 129 7.68 5.88 -11.74
CA PHE A 129 8.99 6.29 -11.23
C PHE A 129 9.87 6.96 -12.31
N MET A 130 9.81 6.50 -13.56
CA MET A 130 10.53 7.12 -14.68
C MET A 130 10.12 8.59 -14.86
N ARG A 131 8.82 8.87 -14.98
CA ARG A 131 8.28 10.24 -15.09
C ARG A 131 8.60 11.08 -13.86
N LEU A 132 8.50 10.49 -12.67
CA LEU A 132 8.76 11.21 -11.43
C LEU A 132 10.26 11.55 -11.24
N GLN A 133 11.17 10.69 -11.70
CA GLN A 133 12.61 10.98 -11.73
C GLN A 133 12.94 12.07 -12.76
N GLU A 134 12.31 12.06 -13.93
CA GLU A 134 12.46 13.10 -14.95
C GLU A 134 11.98 14.48 -14.47
N GLN A 135 10.93 14.52 -13.64
CA GLN A 135 10.29 15.75 -13.16
C GLN A 135 10.80 16.26 -11.80
N ASN A 136 11.64 15.49 -11.09
CA ASN A 136 12.04 15.85 -9.73
C ASN A 136 13.46 15.40 -9.32
N ASP A 137 14.37 16.36 -9.19
CA ASP A 137 15.78 16.15 -8.80
C ASP A 137 15.95 15.34 -7.51
N THR A 138 15.05 15.50 -6.52
CA THR A 138 15.15 14.73 -5.27
C THR A 138 14.88 13.25 -5.51
N VAL A 139 13.89 12.91 -6.35
CA VAL A 139 13.61 11.51 -6.72
C VAL A 139 14.63 10.99 -7.72
N ALA A 140 15.12 11.82 -8.64
CA ALA A 140 16.21 11.50 -9.56
C ALA A 140 17.48 11.04 -8.82
N SER A 141 17.79 11.67 -7.67
CA SER A 141 18.94 11.32 -6.84
C SER A 141 18.80 9.99 -6.05
N TRP A 142 17.65 9.32 -6.08
CA TRP A 142 17.45 8.07 -5.34
C TRP A 142 18.10 6.88 -6.06
N ILE A 143 18.95 6.14 -5.33
CA ILE A 143 19.59 4.92 -5.82
C ILE A 143 18.58 3.81 -6.18
N ASP A 144 18.93 2.97 -7.15
CA ASP A 144 18.05 1.92 -7.71
C ASP A 144 17.50 0.95 -6.67
N THR A 145 18.25 0.66 -5.61
CA THR A 145 17.79 -0.20 -4.51
C THR A 145 16.64 0.43 -3.72
N THR A 146 16.66 1.75 -3.55
CA THR A 146 15.56 2.52 -2.94
C THR A 146 14.33 2.51 -3.85
N ILE A 147 14.50 2.82 -5.15
CA ILE A 147 13.41 2.77 -6.14
C ILE A 147 12.78 1.37 -6.20
N THR A 148 13.60 0.33 -6.28
CA THR A 148 13.16 -1.08 -6.29
C THR A 148 12.37 -1.43 -5.02
N LYS A 149 12.87 -1.03 -3.84
CA LYS A 149 12.18 -1.28 -2.57
C LYS A 149 10.85 -0.54 -2.49
N LEU A 150 10.78 0.70 -2.98
CA LEU A 150 9.54 1.48 -3.04
C LEU A 150 8.51 0.83 -3.98
N LYS A 151 8.91 0.42 -5.19
CA LYS A 151 8.05 -0.31 -6.13
C LYS A 151 7.45 -1.56 -5.49
N GLN A 152 8.28 -2.37 -4.82
CA GLN A 152 7.82 -3.56 -4.08
C GLN A 152 6.87 -3.27 -2.91
N ILE A 153 6.95 -2.08 -2.29
CA ILE A 153 6.08 -1.70 -1.18
C ILE A 153 4.74 -1.20 -1.72
N ILE A 154 4.76 -0.39 -2.79
CA ILE A 154 3.55 0.08 -3.45
C ILE A 154 2.79 -1.11 -4.05
N ALA A 155 3.46 -2.07 -4.70
CA ALA A 155 2.84 -3.31 -5.20
C ALA A 155 2.05 -4.04 -4.09
N ARG A 156 2.69 -4.32 -2.94
CA ARG A 156 2.03 -4.95 -1.78
C ARG A 156 0.89 -4.12 -1.18
N VAL A 157 0.96 -2.79 -1.24
CA VAL A 157 -0.15 -1.92 -0.85
C VAL A 157 -1.34 -2.11 -1.79
N MET A 158 -1.11 -2.13 -3.11
CA MET A 158 -2.16 -2.37 -4.09
C MET A 158 -2.79 -3.76 -3.91
N GLU A 159 -1.94 -4.80 -3.89
CA GLU A 159 -2.27 -6.21 -3.65
C GLU A 159 -3.19 -6.39 -2.43
N SER A 160 -2.88 -5.71 -1.33
CA SER A 160 -3.61 -5.90 -0.07
C SER A 160 -4.88 -5.05 0.10
N ASN A 161 -5.11 -4.03 -0.73
CA ASN A 161 -6.20 -3.06 -0.55
C ASN A 161 -7.21 -3.00 -1.70
N ILE A 162 -6.71 -2.99 -2.94
CA ILE A 162 -7.46 -2.52 -4.11
C ILE A 162 -7.74 -3.66 -5.09
N THR A 163 -7.06 -4.79 -4.95
CA THR A 163 -7.05 -5.81 -5.98
C THR A 163 -7.59 -7.14 -5.49
N GLU A 164 -8.38 -7.79 -6.34
CA GLU A 164 -8.78 -9.18 -6.14
C GLU A 164 -7.83 -10.07 -6.95
N THR A 165 -7.16 -11.00 -6.26
CA THR A 165 -6.58 -12.19 -6.89
C THR A 165 -7.70 -13.19 -7.15
N TYR A 166 -7.67 -13.80 -8.34
CA TYR A 166 -8.57 -14.86 -8.73
C TYR A 166 -7.71 -16.10 -8.92
N ASP A 167 -7.86 -17.11 -8.07
CA ASP A 167 -7.31 -18.44 -8.33
C ASP A 167 -7.94 -18.93 -9.64
N LEU A 168 -7.10 -19.15 -10.66
CA LEU A 168 -7.52 -19.70 -11.95
C LEU A 168 -7.37 -21.22 -11.88
N ASP A 169 -8.48 -21.95 -11.99
CA ASP A 169 -8.45 -23.42 -12.05
C ASP A 169 -7.61 -23.89 -13.27
N ASP A 170 -6.63 -24.76 -13.01
CA ASP A 170 -5.37 -24.89 -13.76
C ASP A 170 -5.50 -25.47 -15.18
N ASP A 171 -6.56 -26.23 -15.47
CA ASP A 171 -6.60 -27.11 -16.64
C ASP A 171 -6.89 -26.43 -18.00
N THR A 172 -7.15 -25.11 -18.07
CA THR A 172 -7.80 -24.51 -19.28
C THR A 172 -7.38 -23.10 -19.80
N TYR A 173 -6.21 -22.45 -19.54
CA TYR A 173 -5.98 -21.04 -20.05
C TYR A 173 -4.59 -20.61 -20.67
N ALA A 174 -4.57 -19.55 -21.54
CA ALA A 174 -3.45 -19.01 -22.39
C ALA A 174 -3.41 -17.47 -22.81
N GLU A 175 -2.31 -16.69 -22.80
CA GLU A 175 -2.39 -15.19 -22.98
C GLU A 175 -2.16 -14.48 -24.35
N GLU A 176 -2.99 -13.45 -24.66
CA GLU A 176 -2.74 -12.26 -25.52
C GLU A 176 -3.55 -11.02 -25.06
N GLU A 177 -3.16 -9.79 -25.46
CA GLU A 177 -3.82 -8.49 -25.12
C GLU A 177 -4.13 -8.30 -23.61
N GLY A 178 -3.37 -8.98 -22.75
CA GLY A 178 -3.61 -9.01 -21.30
C GLY A 178 -4.83 -9.83 -20.87
N LYS A 179 -5.17 -10.91 -21.58
CA LYS A 179 -6.14 -11.95 -21.21
C LYS A 179 -5.45 -13.30 -21.09
N VAL A 180 -6.12 -14.32 -20.53
CA VAL A 180 -5.76 -15.76 -20.51
C VAL A 180 -6.92 -16.54 -21.24
N TYR A 181 -6.66 -17.56 -22.10
CA TYR A 181 -7.51 -18.24 -23.13
C TYR A 181 -7.58 -19.81 -23.05
N ASP A 182 -6.77 -20.63 -23.77
CA ASP A 182 -6.41 -22.07 -23.51
C ASP A 182 -5.37 -22.66 -24.52
N VAL A 183 -4.79 -23.84 -24.23
CA VAL A 183 -4.35 -24.87 -25.21
C VAL A 183 -5.20 -26.14 -25.06
N ALA A 184 -6.05 -26.36 -26.05
CA ALA A 184 -6.51 -27.69 -26.47
C ALA A 184 -6.45 -27.77 -28.02
N ASP A 185 -5.50 -28.57 -28.50
CA ASP A 185 -5.17 -28.96 -29.88
C ASP A 185 -4.83 -27.89 -30.96
N ASP A 186 -3.51 -27.73 -31.11
CA ASP A 186 -2.78 -27.67 -32.40
C ASP A 186 -2.85 -26.42 -33.31
N SER A 187 -3.07 -25.22 -32.76
CA SER A 187 -2.53 -23.98 -33.37
C SER A 187 -2.31 -22.82 -32.38
N GLU A 188 -1.14 -22.84 -31.73
CA GLU A 188 -0.46 -21.80 -30.90
C GLU A 188 -1.20 -21.12 -29.70
N TRP A 189 -0.43 -21.04 -28.59
CA TRP A 189 -0.45 -20.12 -27.43
C TRP A 189 -0.82 -20.71 -26.04
N LYS A 190 0.07 -20.55 -25.03
CA LYS A 190 -0.21 -20.70 -23.57
C LYS A 190 0.55 -19.66 -22.72
N ALA A 191 -0.07 -19.18 -21.64
CA ALA A 191 0.54 -18.33 -20.61
C ALA A 191 -0.34 -18.32 -19.33
N VAL A 192 0.30 -18.06 -18.19
CA VAL A 192 0.05 -18.76 -16.92
C VAL A 192 0.40 -17.87 -15.70
N GLY A 193 -0.36 -16.80 -15.44
CA GLY A 193 -0.06 -15.89 -14.31
C GLY A 193 -1.17 -14.92 -13.91
N GLU A 194 -1.21 -14.56 -12.62
CA GLU A 194 -2.30 -13.78 -12.02
C GLU A 194 -2.44 -12.36 -12.59
N LYS A 195 -3.53 -12.12 -13.32
CA LYS A 195 -3.99 -10.76 -13.62
C LYS A 195 -4.67 -10.17 -12.39
N ILE A 196 -3.86 -9.55 -11.53
CA ILE A 196 -4.28 -8.70 -10.42
C ILE A 196 -5.27 -7.64 -10.95
N ARG A 197 -6.58 -7.79 -10.64
CA ARG A 197 -7.63 -6.86 -11.09
C ARG A 197 -7.84 -5.77 -10.06
N ILE A 198 -7.74 -4.50 -10.46
CA ILE A 198 -8.23 -3.38 -9.67
C ILE A 198 -9.75 -3.53 -9.51
N ASN A 199 -10.20 -3.62 -8.26
CA ASN A 199 -11.62 -3.74 -7.93
C ASN A 199 -12.30 -2.37 -8.11
N ILE A 200 -13.25 -2.32 -9.03
CA ILE A 200 -14.07 -1.14 -9.29
C ILE A 200 -15.44 -1.38 -8.64
N ARG A 201 -15.58 -0.94 -7.39
CA ARG A 201 -16.86 -0.79 -6.69
C ARG A 201 -17.21 0.69 -6.57
#